data_AF-A0A651EB15-F1
#
_entry.id   AF-A0A651EB15-F1
#
_cell.length_a   1.000
_cell.length_b   1.000
_cell.length_c   1.000
_cell.angle_alpha   90.00
_cell.angle_beta   90.00
_cell.angle_gamma   90.00
#
_symmetry.space_group_name_H-M   'P 1'
#
loop_
_entity.id
_entity.type
_entity.pdbx_description
1 polymer ?
#
loop_
_entity_poly.entity_id
_entity_poly.type
_entity_poly.pdbx_seq_one_letter_code
_entity_poly.pdbx_strand_id
1 'polypeptide(L)'
;MAMLLLPATAETLGSPIHSPLAQKTSDGRVRGEAEIPTVFGLSYHEARELLIEAGWIPLLQSPSYRQQEPSLRSGHGQTFWEQGYREVTSCSGTGEGFCRFEFTDPSGRKLIVITAGLESPEMQAQAMVRNVSLEP
;
A
#
# COMPACT_ATOMS: atom_id res chain seq x y z
N MET A 1 44.96 57.73 24.05
CA MET A 1 44.53 58.36 22.78
C MET A 1 44.58 57.27 21.71
N ALA A 2 43.54 56.91 20.97
CA ALA A 2 42.25 57.56 20.73
C ALA A 2 41.11 56.51 20.69
N MET A 3 39.94 56.92 21.19
CA MET A 3 38.63 56.34 20.87
C MET A 3 38.32 56.55 19.38
N LEU A 4 37.51 55.67 18.79
CA LEU A 4 36.36 56.05 17.96
C LEU A 4 35.36 54.88 17.88
N LEU A 5 34.08 55.24 17.92
CA LEU A 5 32.88 54.41 18.13
C LEU A 5 32.31 53.76 16.84
N LEU A 6 31.42 52.78 17.06
CA LEU A 6 30.64 51.93 16.13
C LEU A 6 29.70 52.71 15.15
N PRO A 7 29.04 52.06 14.17
CA PRO A 7 27.76 51.39 14.46
C PRO A 7 27.50 50.04 13.75
N ALA A 8 26.38 49.45 14.19
CA ALA A 8 25.80 48.14 13.92
C ALA A 8 25.43 47.83 12.46
N THR A 9 25.25 46.54 12.17
CA THR A 9 23.95 46.00 11.73
C THR A 9 23.78 44.56 12.20
N ALA A 10 22.72 44.30 12.96
CA ALA A 10 22.07 42.99 12.99
C ALA A 10 21.58 42.64 11.59
N GLU A 11 21.31 41.37 11.31
CA GLU A 11 20.11 40.88 10.61
C GLU A 11 20.30 39.37 10.37
N THR A 12 19.44 38.62 11.06
CA THR A 12 19.24 37.19 11.00
C THR A 12 18.83 36.75 9.61
N LEU A 13 19.50 35.77 9.01
CA LEU A 13 18.91 34.94 7.95
C LEU A 13 19.04 33.48 8.35
N GLY A 14 18.10 33.05 9.20
CA GLY A 14 17.71 31.66 9.28
C GLY A 14 17.35 31.20 7.88
N SER A 15 18.06 30.19 7.38
CA SER A 15 17.69 29.53 6.14
C SER A 15 16.26 29.00 6.31
N PRO A 16 15.32 29.31 5.39
CA PRO A 16 14.06 28.61 5.40
C PRO A 16 14.37 27.14 5.13
N ILE A 17 14.15 26.30 6.14
CA ILE A 17 13.93 24.87 5.96
C ILE A 17 12.64 24.78 5.16
N HIS A 18 12.73 24.95 3.83
CA HIS A 18 11.69 24.48 2.95
C HIS A 18 11.79 22.96 2.97
N SER A 19 10.99 22.36 3.85
CA SER A 19 10.54 20.99 3.70
C SER A 19 10.16 20.76 2.22
N PRO A 20 10.59 19.67 1.57
CA PRO A 20 10.11 19.38 0.24
C PRO A 20 8.64 18.96 0.37
N LEU A 21 7.73 19.93 0.36
CA LEU A 21 6.33 19.68 0.07
C LEU A 21 6.29 19.04 -1.30
N ALA A 22 5.71 17.86 -1.34
CA ALA A 22 5.65 17.01 -2.51
C ALA A 22 5.25 17.84 -3.75
N GLN A 23 6.14 17.90 -4.74
CA GLN A 23 5.91 18.70 -5.93
C GLN A 23 4.84 18.02 -6.77
N LYS A 24 3.67 18.64 -6.85
CA LYS A 24 2.55 18.21 -7.68
C LYS A 24 2.91 18.42 -9.16
N THR A 25 2.81 17.38 -9.98
CA THR A 25 3.03 17.44 -11.42
C THR A 25 1.84 18.11 -12.12
N SER A 26 2.03 18.52 -13.38
CA SER A 26 1.03 19.28 -14.16
C SER A 26 -0.27 18.51 -14.44
N ASP A 27 -0.27 17.19 -14.29
CA ASP A 27 -1.46 16.33 -14.35
C ASP A 27 -2.19 16.24 -13.00
N GLY A 28 -1.71 16.94 -11.97
CA GLY A 28 -2.29 16.92 -10.64
C GLY A 28 -1.81 15.77 -9.75
N ARG A 29 -0.92 14.91 -10.22
CA ARG A 29 -0.34 13.82 -9.45
C ARG A 29 0.76 14.31 -8.51
N VAL A 30 0.93 13.67 -7.36
CA VAL A 30 2.10 13.88 -6.53
C VAL A 30 3.23 12.93 -6.97
N ARG A 31 4.48 13.43 -7.04
CA ARG A 31 5.64 12.57 -7.34
C ARG A 31 5.65 11.35 -6.38
N GLY A 32 5.67 10.15 -6.94
CA GLY A 32 5.71 8.89 -6.19
C GLY A 32 4.36 8.20 -6.01
N GLU A 33 3.24 8.79 -6.46
CA GLU A 33 1.96 8.09 -6.51
C GLU A 33 1.96 7.03 -7.62
N ALA A 34 1.62 5.77 -7.32
CA ALA A 34 1.47 4.72 -8.33
C ALA A 34 0.12 4.81 -9.07
N GLU A 35 0.05 4.39 -10.35
CA GLU A 35 -1.26 4.30 -11.03
C GLU A 35 -1.99 3.06 -10.54
N ILE A 36 -3.32 3.10 -10.48
CA ILE A 36 -4.10 1.90 -10.19
C ILE A 36 -4.46 1.25 -11.54
N PRO A 37 -3.83 0.13 -11.94
CA PRO A 37 -4.19 -0.58 -13.15
C PRO A 37 -5.61 -1.15 -13.07
N THR A 38 -6.21 -1.42 -14.23
CA THR A 38 -7.52 -2.10 -14.29
C THR A 38 -7.34 -3.58 -13.98
N VAL A 39 -7.64 -3.96 -12.74
CA VAL A 39 -7.48 -5.34 -12.25
C VAL A 39 -8.79 -6.01 -11.81
N PHE A 40 -9.91 -5.29 -11.90
CA PHE A 40 -11.23 -5.86 -11.58
C PHE A 40 -11.51 -7.07 -12.48
N GLY A 41 -11.99 -8.17 -11.88
CA GLY A 41 -12.31 -9.39 -12.61
C GLY A 41 -11.13 -10.33 -12.85
N LEU A 42 -9.89 -9.87 -12.69
CA LEU A 42 -8.71 -10.73 -12.76
C LEU A 42 -8.60 -11.63 -11.53
N SER A 43 -7.85 -12.72 -11.65
CA SER A 43 -7.41 -13.47 -10.46
C SER A 43 -6.54 -12.58 -9.57
N TYR A 44 -6.48 -12.89 -8.27
CA TYR A 44 -5.58 -12.15 -7.38
C TYR A 44 -4.11 -12.25 -7.80
N HIS A 45 -3.70 -13.41 -8.33
CA HIS A 45 -2.33 -13.64 -8.77
C HIS A 45 -1.93 -12.66 -9.89
N GLU A 46 -2.75 -12.57 -10.94
CA GLU A 46 -2.52 -11.63 -12.05
C GLU A 46 -2.63 -10.18 -11.60
N ALA A 47 -3.64 -9.86 -10.78
CA ALA A 47 -3.82 -8.51 -10.25
C ALA A 47 -2.61 -8.04 -9.45
N ARG A 48 -2.02 -8.91 -8.62
CA ARG A 48 -0.84 -8.61 -7.82
C ARG A 48 0.36 -8.27 -8.68
N GLU A 49 0.60 -9.02 -9.75
CA GLU A 49 1.72 -8.75 -10.67
C GLU A 49 1.57 -7.37 -11.31
N LEU A 50 0.39 -7.06 -11.85
CA LEU A 50 0.11 -5.75 -12.46
C LEU A 50 0.24 -4.59 -11.46
N LEU A 51 -0.19 -4.80 -10.22
CA LEU A 51 -0.05 -3.80 -9.17
C LEU A 51 1.43 -3.54 -8.86
N ILE A 52 2.25 -4.59 -8.73
CA ILE A 52 3.69 -4.47 -8.50
C ILE A 52 4.37 -3.76 -9.67
N GLU A 53 4.03 -4.13 -10.92
CA GLU A 53 4.54 -3.47 -12.12
C GLU A 53 4.18 -1.97 -12.18
N ALA A 54 3.00 -1.60 -11.69
CA ALA A 54 2.55 -0.22 -11.59
C ALA A 54 3.21 0.57 -10.42
N GLY A 55 4.04 -0.09 -9.61
CA GLY A 55 4.79 0.53 -8.52
C GLY A 55 4.13 0.40 -7.13
N TRP A 56 3.08 -0.42 -7.00
CA TRP A 56 2.53 -0.77 -5.70
C TRP A 56 3.39 -1.81 -4.98
N ILE A 57 3.54 -1.63 -3.68
CA ILE A 57 4.39 -2.44 -2.80
C ILE A 57 3.46 -3.21 -1.86
N PRO A 58 3.46 -4.56 -1.88
CA PRO A 58 2.65 -5.36 -0.96
C PRO A 58 3.02 -5.05 0.50
N LEU A 59 2.01 -4.81 1.35
CA LEU A 59 2.21 -4.58 2.78
C LEU A 59 2.28 -5.91 3.53
N LEU A 60 3.48 -6.49 3.57
CA LEU A 60 3.71 -7.81 4.13
C LEU A 60 3.45 -7.87 5.64
N GLN A 61 2.55 -8.76 6.04
CA GLN A 61 2.23 -9.04 7.42
C GLN A 61 3.23 -10.02 8.05
N SER A 62 3.50 -9.84 9.34
CA SER A 62 4.40 -10.71 10.09
C SER A 62 3.75 -12.06 10.44
N PRO A 63 4.52 -13.12 10.73
CA PRO A 63 3.96 -14.35 11.28
C PRO A 63 3.15 -14.12 12.57
N SER A 64 3.57 -13.16 13.41
CA SER A 64 2.85 -12.80 14.63
C SER A 64 1.48 -12.20 14.34
N TYR A 65 1.35 -11.41 13.27
CA TYR A 65 0.06 -10.88 12.80
C TYR A 65 -0.89 -12.04 12.45
N ARG A 66 -0.42 -13.02 11.67
CA ARG A 66 -1.22 -14.22 11.35
C ARG A 66 -1.69 -14.98 12.59
N GLN A 67 -0.92 -15.01 13.67
CA GLN A 67 -1.37 -15.67 14.90
C GLN A 67 -2.51 -14.93 15.60
N GLN A 68 -2.56 -13.60 15.44
CA GLN A 68 -3.58 -12.74 16.03
C GLN A 68 -4.83 -12.62 15.16
N GLU A 69 -4.72 -12.92 13.86
CA GLU A 69 -5.83 -12.87 12.91
C GLU A 69 -6.31 -14.30 12.53
N PRO A 70 -7.39 -14.81 13.14
CA PRO A 70 -7.85 -16.17 12.94
C PRO A 70 -8.21 -16.49 11.48
N SER A 71 -8.69 -15.50 10.72
CA SER A 71 -9.08 -15.71 9.32
C SER A 71 -7.90 -16.07 8.40
N LEU A 72 -6.65 -15.79 8.81
CA LEU A 72 -5.44 -16.17 8.09
C LEU A 72 -4.89 -17.56 8.46
N ARG A 73 -5.57 -18.24 9.39
CA ARG A 73 -5.19 -19.57 9.88
C ARG A 73 -6.16 -20.68 9.44
N SER A 74 -7.16 -20.33 8.63
CA SER A 74 -8.12 -21.26 8.05
C SER A 74 -8.61 -20.75 6.70
N GLY A 75 -9.31 -21.62 5.96
CA GLY A 75 -9.97 -21.27 4.70
C GLY A 75 -9.04 -20.58 3.70
N HIS A 76 -9.58 -19.62 2.95
CA HIS A 76 -8.81 -18.91 1.91
C HIS A 76 -7.63 -18.11 2.47
N GLY A 77 -7.73 -17.56 3.68
CA GLY A 77 -6.64 -16.81 4.28
C GLY A 77 -5.42 -17.69 4.56
N GLN A 78 -5.63 -18.92 5.01
CA GLN A 78 -4.57 -19.92 5.09
C GLN A 78 -4.00 -20.24 3.71
N THR A 79 -4.85 -20.51 2.72
CA THR A 79 -4.43 -20.85 1.35
C THR A 79 -3.55 -19.75 0.74
N PHE A 80 -3.95 -18.48 0.84
CA PHE A 80 -3.16 -17.36 0.36
C PHE A 80 -1.83 -17.23 1.10
N TRP A 81 -1.84 -17.37 2.43
CA TRP A 81 -0.64 -17.26 3.24
C TRP A 81 0.40 -18.35 2.93
N GLU A 82 -0.05 -19.58 2.72
CA GLU A 82 0.81 -20.72 2.36
C GLU A 82 1.40 -20.58 0.96
N GLN A 83 0.70 -19.89 0.05
CA GLN A 83 1.22 -19.50 -1.26
C GLN A 83 2.16 -18.28 -1.20
N GLY A 84 2.37 -17.68 -0.03
CA GLY A 84 3.31 -16.57 0.18
C GLY A 84 2.72 -15.18 0.04
N TYR A 85 1.41 -15.05 -0.18
CA TYR A 85 0.71 -13.76 -0.17
C TYR A 85 0.53 -13.29 1.27
N ARG A 86 1.52 -12.54 1.76
CA ARG A 86 1.56 -12.05 3.15
C ARG A 86 0.93 -10.70 3.32
N GLU A 87 0.55 -10.05 2.24
CA GLU A 87 -0.21 -8.80 2.21
C GLU A 87 -1.72 -9.02 2.45
N VAL A 88 -2.17 -10.28 2.53
CA VAL A 88 -3.52 -10.61 2.99
C VAL A 88 -3.65 -10.24 4.47
N THR A 89 -4.68 -9.47 4.80
CA THR A 89 -4.91 -8.98 6.17
C THR A 89 -6.11 -9.65 6.81
N SER A 90 -7.09 -10.09 6.03
CA SER A 90 -8.27 -10.78 6.56
C SER A 90 -9.03 -11.50 5.46
N CYS A 91 -9.77 -12.54 5.82
CA CYS A 91 -10.69 -13.24 4.94
C CYS A 91 -12.03 -13.51 5.63
N SER A 92 -13.13 -13.41 4.90
CA SER A 92 -14.45 -13.75 5.37
C SER A 92 -14.62 -15.27 5.49
N GLY A 93 -15.26 -15.71 6.57
CA GLY A 93 -15.70 -17.09 6.76
C GLY A 93 -17.08 -17.40 6.14
N THR A 94 -17.71 -16.47 5.43
CA THR A 94 -19.14 -16.57 5.04
C THR A 94 -19.39 -17.27 3.69
N GLY A 95 -18.50 -18.15 3.23
CA GLY A 95 -18.68 -18.94 2.00
C GLY A 95 -18.47 -18.18 0.68
N GLU A 96 -18.68 -16.86 0.66
CA GLU A 96 -18.40 -15.98 -0.49
C GLU A 96 -16.90 -15.79 -0.78
N GLY A 97 -16.03 -16.13 0.17
CA GLY A 97 -14.59 -16.12 -0.01
C GLY A 97 -13.97 -14.73 -0.14
N PHE A 98 -14.57 -13.70 0.46
CA PHE A 98 -13.97 -12.36 0.42
C PHE A 98 -12.63 -12.34 1.15
N CYS A 99 -11.57 -11.86 0.52
CA CYS A 99 -10.29 -11.62 1.18
C CYS A 99 -9.79 -10.21 0.91
N ARG A 100 -9.13 -9.61 1.90
CA ARG A 100 -8.59 -8.26 1.85
C ARG A 100 -7.07 -8.31 1.79
N PHE A 101 -6.50 -7.55 0.87
CA PHE A 101 -5.07 -7.40 0.68
C PHE A 101 -4.69 -5.92 0.68
N GLU A 102 -3.53 -5.60 1.22
CA GLU A 102 -3.04 -4.23 1.34
C GLU A 102 -1.75 -3.98 0.57
N PHE A 103 -1.68 -2.85 -0.10
CA PHE A 103 -0.48 -2.36 -0.76
C PHE A 103 -0.24 -0.89 -0.37
N THR A 104 0.98 -0.43 -0.57
CA THR A 104 1.33 0.99 -0.47
C THR A 104 2.09 1.44 -1.72
N ASP A 105 2.19 2.74 -1.96
CA ASP A 105 3.07 3.29 -2.99
C ASP A 105 4.15 4.19 -2.36
N PRO A 106 5.17 4.64 -3.13
CA PRO A 106 6.21 5.51 -2.60
C PRO A 106 5.72 6.85 -2.01
N SER A 107 4.49 7.27 -2.32
CA SER A 107 3.88 8.46 -1.70
C SER A 107 3.21 8.17 -0.34
N GLY A 108 3.11 6.89 0.04
CA GLY A 108 2.52 6.45 1.29
C GLY A 108 1.00 6.24 1.23
N ARG A 109 0.38 6.31 0.04
CA ARG A 109 -1.04 5.95 -0.10
C ARG A 109 -1.20 4.46 0.17
N LYS A 110 -2.34 4.07 0.72
CA LYS A 110 -2.69 2.67 0.93
C LYS A 110 -3.77 2.24 -0.06
N LEU A 111 -3.52 1.16 -0.78
CA LEU A 111 -4.47 0.53 -1.69
C LEU A 111 -5.01 -0.76 -1.07
N ILE A 112 -6.33 -0.89 -1.10
CA ILE A 112 -7.07 -2.07 -0.66
C ILE A 112 -7.55 -2.82 -1.89
N VAL A 113 -7.25 -4.11 -1.92
CA VAL A 113 -7.76 -5.04 -2.92
C VAL A 113 -8.66 -6.05 -2.21
N ILE A 114 -9.91 -6.17 -2.67
CA ILE A 114 -10.85 -7.17 -2.19
C ILE A 114 -11.07 -8.20 -3.30
N THR A 115 -10.86 -9.47 -2.97
CA THR A 115 -11.22 -10.59 -3.83
C THR A 115 -12.53 -11.22 -3.38
N ALA A 116 -13.13 -12.07 -4.22
CA ALA A 116 -14.21 -12.97 -3.85
C ALA A 116 -14.08 -14.29 -4.62
N GLY A 117 -14.71 -15.33 -4.08
CA GLY A 117 -14.70 -16.68 -4.65
C GLY A 117 -13.66 -17.61 -4.03
N LEU A 118 -13.61 -18.81 -4.59
CA LEU A 118 -12.79 -19.90 -4.09
C LEU A 118 -11.33 -19.75 -4.50
N GLU A 119 -10.45 -19.76 -3.52
CA GLU A 119 -9.01 -19.96 -3.70
C GLU A 119 -8.64 -21.41 -3.34
N SER A 120 -8.23 -22.20 -4.34
CA SER A 120 -7.82 -23.59 -4.17
C SER A 120 -6.89 -24.05 -5.29
N PRO A 121 -5.60 -24.28 -4.99
CA PRO A 121 -4.65 -24.88 -5.93
C PRO A 121 -5.07 -26.28 -6.41
N GLU A 122 -5.67 -27.09 -5.53
CA GLU A 122 -6.13 -28.45 -5.84
C GLU A 122 -7.25 -28.45 -6.89
N MET A 123 -8.20 -27.54 -6.77
CA MET A 123 -9.32 -27.40 -7.71
C MET A 123 -9.02 -26.43 -8.86
N GLN A 124 -7.80 -25.89 -8.93
CA GLN A 124 -7.41 -24.85 -9.90
C GLN A 124 -8.39 -23.65 -9.90
N ALA A 125 -8.91 -23.32 -8.72
CA ALA A 125 -9.83 -22.21 -8.51
C ALA A 125 -9.07 -21.02 -7.92
N GLN A 126 -9.31 -19.83 -8.47
CA GLN A 126 -8.64 -18.60 -8.07
C GLN A 126 -9.66 -17.54 -7.67
N ALA A 127 -9.46 -16.92 -6.51
CA ALA A 127 -10.32 -15.81 -6.12
C ALA A 127 -10.06 -14.60 -7.01
N MET A 128 -11.15 -13.93 -7.41
CA MET A 128 -11.09 -12.83 -8.37
C MET A 128 -11.27 -11.48 -7.68
N VAL A 129 -10.61 -10.44 -8.17
CA VAL A 129 -10.77 -9.09 -7.67
C VAL A 129 -12.19 -8.58 -7.91
N ARG A 130 -12.78 -7.99 -6.87
CA ARG A 130 -14.12 -7.39 -6.87
C ARG A 130 -14.14 -5.95 -6.39
N ASN A 131 -13.10 -5.49 -5.69
CA ASN A 131 -12.96 -4.09 -5.34
C ASN A 131 -11.49 -3.69 -5.27
N VAL A 132 -11.21 -2.46 -5.71
CA VAL A 132 -9.92 -1.80 -5.54
C VAL A 132 -10.20 -0.36 -5.13
N SER A 133 -9.67 0.06 -3.99
CA SER A 133 -9.92 1.39 -3.45
C SER A 133 -8.74 1.91 -2.62
N LEU A 134 -8.56 3.24 -2.60
CA LEU A 134 -7.58 3.88 -1.72
C LEU A 134 -8.21 4.09 -0.34
N GLU A 135 -7.47 3.75 0.72
CA GLU A 135 -7.82 4.14 2.09
C GLU A 135 -7.34 5.58 2.35
N PRO A 136 -8.18 6.45 2.98
CA PRO A 136 -7.80 7.81 3.36
C PRO A 136 -6.67 7.89 4.40
#